data_AF-X0TNM8-F1
#
_entry.id   AF-X0TNM8-F1
#
_cell.length_a   1.000
_cell.length_b   1.000
_cell.length_c   1.000
_cell.angle_alpha   90.00
_cell.angle_beta   90.00
_cell.angle_gamma   90.00
#
_symmetry.space_group_name_H-M   'P 1'
#
loop_
_entity.id
_entity.type
_entity.pdbx_description
1 polymer ?
#
loop_
_entity_poly.entity_id
_entity_poly.type
_entity_poly.pdbx_seq_one_letter_code
_entity_poly.pdbx_strand_id
1 'polypeptide(L)'
;QFDINAQPFEYAAPLLYRLLNMTASYLKALDDLEFEIKYPQSTDAVNLTFYSDQAPYFHEYVERDNVLVPNHFLVYGNEGEDGLWLNYLASASPHGVDAAEIAAYDEIYRIVLAGSLTSQGDVNGRAAALLARAKFEQMAGRMYAPHDARLELYDRILIEDVRGT
;
A
#
# COMPACT_ATOMS: atom_id res chain seq x y z
N GLN A 1 -10.85 14.17 -33.93
CA GLN A 1 -11.54 13.24 -33.03
C GLN A 1 -10.58 12.98 -31.87
N PHE A 2 -10.98 13.33 -30.65
CA PHE A 2 -10.13 13.27 -29.47
C PHE A 2 -10.62 12.06 -28.66
N ASP A 3 -9.90 10.94 -28.73
CA ASP A 3 -10.29 9.74 -28.01
C ASP A 3 -9.90 9.89 -26.53
N ILE A 4 -10.84 10.37 -25.74
CA ILE A 4 -10.77 10.33 -24.29
C ILE A 4 -10.87 8.85 -23.90
N ASN A 5 -9.76 8.25 -23.47
CA ASN A 5 -9.56 6.83 -23.13
C ASN A 5 -9.01 5.90 -24.23
N ALA A 6 -8.36 6.41 -25.29
CA ALA A 6 -7.41 5.57 -26.02
C ALA A 6 -6.14 5.41 -25.18
N GLN A 7 -6.07 4.42 -24.29
CA GLN A 7 -4.78 4.03 -23.71
C GLN A 7 -3.92 3.48 -24.85
N PRO A 8 -2.84 4.18 -25.26
CA PRO A 8 -2.01 3.72 -26.36
C PRO A 8 -1.28 2.47 -25.88
N PHE A 9 -1.48 1.35 -26.58
CA PHE A 9 -0.77 0.07 -26.40
C PHE A 9 -0.11 -0.12 -25.03
N GLU A 10 -0.85 -0.66 -24.06
CA GLU A 10 -0.28 -0.94 -22.75
C GLU A 10 0.65 -2.15 -22.82
N TYR A 11 1.90 -1.97 -22.38
CA TYR A 11 2.79 -3.10 -22.12
C TYR A 11 2.33 -3.85 -20.86
N ALA A 12 2.55 -5.16 -20.82
CA ALA A 12 2.14 -6.00 -19.69
C ALA A 12 2.73 -5.52 -18.35
N ALA A 13 3.96 -5.02 -18.34
CA ALA A 13 4.62 -4.54 -17.12
C ALA A 13 3.90 -3.31 -16.49
N PRO A 14 3.65 -2.21 -17.21
CA PRO A 14 2.83 -1.10 -16.71
C PRO A 14 1.45 -1.52 -16.16
N LEU A 15 0.80 -2.49 -16.80
CA LEU A 15 -0.50 -2.99 -16.39
C LEU A 15 -0.39 -3.77 -15.07
N LEU A 16 0.61 -4.64 -14.95
CA LEU A 16 0.97 -5.33 -13.70
C LEU A 16 1.32 -4.34 -12.59
N TYR A 17 2.17 -3.35 -12.84
CA TYR A 17 2.51 -2.34 -11.83
C TYR A 17 1.31 -1.49 -11.44
N ARG A 18 0.37 -1.22 -12.36
CA ARG A 18 -0.88 -0.55 -12.00
C ARG A 18 -1.69 -1.42 -11.06
N LEU A 19 -1.89 -2.71 -11.36
CA LEU A 19 -2.59 -3.67 -10.52
C LEU A 19 -1.93 -3.84 -9.14
N LEU A 20 -0.62 -4.01 -9.11
CA LEU A 20 0.17 -4.03 -7.87
C LEU A 20 -0.02 -2.73 -7.11
N ASN A 21 0.01 -1.58 -7.76
CA ASN A 21 -0.20 -0.30 -7.09
C ASN A 21 -1.65 -0.09 -6.62
N MET A 22 -2.61 -0.82 -7.18
CA MET A 22 -4.00 -0.83 -6.72
C MET A 22 -4.21 -1.70 -5.49
N THR A 23 -3.24 -2.56 -5.19
CA THR A 23 -3.23 -3.45 -4.04
C THR A 23 -2.04 -3.06 -3.15
N ALA A 24 -1.93 -3.53 -1.92
CA ALA A 24 -0.71 -3.28 -1.14
C ALA A 24 0.41 -4.27 -1.52
N SER A 25 0.33 -4.87 -2.72
CA SER A 25 1.08 -6.07 -3.10
C SER A 25 2.42 -5.75 -3.76
N TYR A 26 3.35 -6.69 -3.63
CA TYR A 26 4.67 -6.66 -4.25
C TYR A 26 4.83 -7.86 -5.19
N LEU A 27 5.68 -7.69 -6.21
CA LEU A 27 6.09 -8.78 -7.08
C LEU A 27 7.47 -9.26 -6.63
N LYS A 28 7.54 -10.51 -6.17
CA LYS A 28 8.79 -11.20 -5.86
C LYS A 28 9.17 -12.05 -7.06
N ALA A 29 10.36 -11.81 -7.62
CA ALA A 29 10.95 -12.73 -8.58
C ALA A 29 11.42 -13.99 -7.83
N LEU A 30 11.09 -15.15 -8.38
CA LEU A 30 11.56 -16.45 -7.94
C LEU A 30 12.57 -17.00 -8.96
N ASP A 31 13.07 -18.21 -8.71
CA ASP A 31 13.90 -18.93 -9.67
C ASP A 31 13.11 -19.29 -10.95
N ASP A 32 13.80 -19.63 -12.03
CA ASP A 32 13.22 -20.11 -13.29
C ASP A 32 12.18 -19.19 -13.96
N LEU A 33 12.36 -17.86 -13.84
CA LEU A 33 11.46 -16.83 -14.40
C LEU A 33 10.04 -16.86 -13.81
N GLU A 34 9.88 -17.45 -12.63
CA GLU A 34 8.63 -17.42 -11.89
C GLU A 34 8.50 -16.13 -11.08
N PHE A 35 7.24 -15.72 -10.86
CA PHE A 35 6.93 -14.54 -10.05
C PHE A 35 5.83 -14.88 -9.04
N GLU A 36 6.01 -14.45 -7.81
CA GLU A 36 5.02 -14.55 -6.74
C GLU A 36 4.50 -13.15 -6.40
N ILE A 37 3.17 -13.03 -6.27
CA ILE A 37 2.55 -11.83 -5.72
C ILE A 37 2.56 -11.97 -4.19
N LYS A 38 3.40 -11.18 -3.51
CA LYS A 38 3.41 -11.07 -2.05
C LYS A 38 2.42 -9.99 -1.62
N TYR A 39 1.40 -10.39 -0.87
CA TYR A 39 0.47 -9.47 -0.22
C TYR A 39 0.95 -9.25 1.23
N PRO A 40 1.02 -8.03 1.76
CA PRO A 40 1.27 -7.82 3.18
C PRO A 40 0.02 -8.22 3.95
N GLN A 41 -0.07 -9.47 4.40
CA GLN A 41 -1.17 -9.88 5.28
C GLN A 41 -0.72 -9.67 6.72
N SER A 42 -1.53 -8.95 7.49
CA SER A 42 -1.32 -8.78 8.94
C SER A 42 -1.31 -10.12 9.69
N THR A 43 -1.79 -11.20 9.07
CA THR A 43 -1.84 -12.57 9.59
C THR A 43 -0.65 -13.45 9.18
N ASP A 44 0.25 -12.97 8.31
CA ASP A 44 1.39 -13.79 7.89
C ASP A 44 2.28 -14.12 9.09
N ALA A 45 2.80 -15.35 9.13
CA ALA A 45 3.75 -15.72 10.17
C ALA A 45 5.00 -14.84 10.09
N VAL A 46 5.58 -14.54 11.26
CA VAL A 46 6.91 -13.93 11.31
C VAL A 46 7.92 -14.93 10.76
N ASN A 47 8.73 -14.51 9.78
CA ASN A 47 9.77 -15.32 9.16
C ASN A 47 11.01 -15.40 10.06
N LEU A 48 11.40 -14.26 10.65
CA LEU A 48 12.60 -14.13 11.46
C LEU A 48 12.41 -13.10 12.56
N THR A 49 12.89 -13.41 13.76
CA THR A 49 12.90 -12.47 14.88
C THR A 49 14.33 -12.09 15.20
N PHE A 50 14.64 -10.79 15.27
CA PHE A 50 15.91 -10.27 15.78
C PHE A 50 15.75 -9.73 17.19
N TYR A 51 16.76 -9.98 18.01
CA TYR A 51 16.76 -9.58 19.41
C TYR A 51 17.91 -8.65 19.73
N SER A 52 17.70 -7.82 20.75
CA SER A 52 18.73 -6.92 21.26
C SER A 52 19.73 -7.60 22.20
N ASP A 53 19.35 -8.73 22.79
CA ASP A 53 20.06 -9.41 23.88
C ASP A 53 20.45 -10.87 23.57
N GLN A 54 19.91 -11.45 22.49
CA GLN A 54 20.21 -12.82 22.06
C GLN A 54 20.30 -12.96 20.52
N ALA A 55 20.82 -14.11 20.08
CA ALA A 55 20.92 -14.40 18.65
C ALA A 55 19.54 -14.74 18.05
N PRO A 56 19.22 -14.30 16.81
CA PRO A 56 20.03 -13.42 15.97
C PRO A 56 19.96 -11.97 16.45
N TYR A 57 21.13 -11.34 16.59
CA TYR A 57 21.26 -10.01 17.19
C TYR A 57 20.99 -8.90 16.20
N PHE A 58 20.50 -7.75 16.66
CA PHE A 58 20.64 -6.47 15.97
C PHE A 58 21.41 -5.46 16.83
N HIS A 59 22.11 -4.56 16.16
CA HIS A 59 22.90 -3.50 16.81
C HIS A 59 22.07 -2.24 17.00
N GLU A 60 21.37 -1.83 15.95
CA GLU A 60 20.57 -0.61 15.91
C GLU A 60 19.25 -0.91 15.20
N TYR A 61 18.15 -0.42 15.76
CA TYR A 61 16.85 -0.40 15.09
C TYR A 61 16.23 0.98 15.31
N VAL A 62 15.79 1.61 14.22
CA VAL A 62 15.11 2.91 14.26
C VAL A 62 13.87 2.82 13.41
N GLU A 63 12.73 3.12 14.01
CA GLU A 63 11.48 3.35 13.31
C GLU A 63 11.22 4.84 13.16
N ARG A 64 10.64 5.20 12.02
CA ARG A 64 10.17 6.55 11.75
C ARG A 64 8.73 6.46 11.27
N ASP A 65 7.90 7.23 11.92
CA ASP A 65 6.54 7.49 11.51
C ASP A 65 6.52 8.70 10.56
N ASN A 66 5.91 8.53 9.40
CA ASN A 66 5.77 9.56 8.38
C ASN A 66 4.36 10.15 8.42
N VAL A 67 4.25 11.26 9.16
CA VAL A 67 3.00 12.02 9.34
C VAL A 67 2.52 12.80 8.11
N LEU A 68 3.28 12.81 7.00
CA LEU A 68 2.90 13.53 5.77
C LEU A 68 2.18 12.64 4.74
N VAL A 69 1.83 11.40 5.11
CA VAL A 69 1.11 10.50 4.23
C VAL A 69 -0.38 10.88 4.21
N PRO A 70 -1.06 10.88 3.05
CA PRO A 70 -2.48 11.17 2.99
C PRO A 70 -3.32 10.20 3.82
N ASN A 71 -4.19 10.76 4.67
CA ASN A 71 -5.09 10.02 5.56
C ASN A 71 -6.57 10.18 5.17
N HIS A 72 -6.87 10.94 4.11
CA HIS A 72 -8.19 11.07 3.50
C HIS A 72 -8.12 10.99 1.96
N PHE A 73 -8.67 9.91 1.39
CA PHE A 73 -8.73 9.69 -0.05
C PHE A 73 -10.12 9.98 -0.63
N LEU A 74 -10.18 10.89 -1.60
CA LEU A 74 -11.38 11.21 -2.37
C LEU A 74 -11.25 10.64 -3.77
N VAL A 75 -11.94 9.53 -4.04
CA VAL A 75 -11.95 8.88 -5.36
C VAL A 75 -13.20 9.30 -6.12
N TYR A 76 -13.04 9.84 -7.32
CA TYR A 76 -14.13 10.21 -8.23
C TYR A 76 -14.24 9.23 -9.39
N GLY A 77 -15.38 8.54 -9.51
CA GLY A 77 -15.75 7.67 -10.63
C GLY A 77 -16.85 8.28 -11.50
N ASN A 78 -17.27 7.55 -12.53
CA ASN A 78 -18.34 7.97 -13.44
C ASN A 78 -19.51 6.99 -13.36
N GLU A 79 -20.70 7.44 -13.03
CA GLU A 79 -21.87 6.55 -12.98
C GLU A 79 -22.35 6.18 -14.40
N GLY A 80 -22.70 4.91 -14.60
CA GLY A 80 -23.27 4.43 -15.87
C GLY A 80 -22.25 3.84 -16.85
N GLU A 81 -22.75 3.01 -17.78
CA GLU A 81 -21.92 2.27 -18.75
C GLU A 81 -21.46 3.11 -19.95
N ASP A 82 -21.98 4.33 -20.10
CA ASP A 82 -21.75 5.15 -21.29
C ASP A 82 -20.40 5.89 -21.30
N GLY A 83 -19.72 5.98 -20.15
CA GLY A 83 -18.43 6.66 -20.03
C GLY A 83 -18.50 8.19 -20.21
N LEU A 84 -19.69 8.78 -20.22
CA LEU A 84 -19.91 10.17 -20.66
C LEU A 84 -19.73 11.22 -19.54
N TRP A 85 -19.31 10.85 -18.33
CA TRP A 85 -19.13 11.78 -17.19
C TRP A 85 -20.36 12.65 -16.91
N LEU A 86 -21.56 12.10 -17.14
CA LEU A 86 -22.83 12.80 -16.94
C LEU A 86 -23.21 12.89 -15.46
N ASN A 87 -22.83 11.86 -14.70
CA ASN A 87 -23.01 11.75 -13.25
C ASN A 87 -21.68 11.26 -12.64
N TYR A 88 -21.23 11.88 -11.55
CA TYR A 88 -20.01 11.44 -10.86
C TYR A 88 -20.35 10.71 -9.57
N LEU A 89 -19.60 9.66 -9.30
CA LEU A 89 -19.59 8.97 -8.01
C LEU A 89 -18.39 9.49 -7.23
N ALA A 90 -18.54 9.70 -5.93
CA ALA A 90 -17.43 9.99 -5.04
C ALA A 90 -17.36 8.91 -3.97
N SER A 91 -16.17 8.60 -3.46
CA SER A 91 -16.06 7.77 -2.26
C SER A 91 -16.95 8.36 -1.17
N ALA A 92 -18.01 7.65 -0.81
CA ALA A 92 -18.81 7.99 0.34
C ALA A 92 -17.93 7.63 1.55
N SER A 93 -17.49 8.63 2.31
CA SER A 93 -16.87 8.44 3.62
C SER A 93 -17.69 7.39 4.39
N PRO A 94 -17.09 6.28 4.90
CA PRO A 94 -15.80 6.22 5.61
C PRO A 94 -14.66 5.48 4.88
N HIS A 95 -14.85 4.99 3.65
CA HIS A 95 -13.93 4.00 3.05
C HIS A 95 -12.53 4.51 2.71
N GLY A 96 -12.32 5.82 2.66
CA GLY A 96 -11.03 6.44 2.38
C GLY A 96 -10.46 7.27 3.53
N VAL A 97 -10.99 7.13 4.75
CA VAL A 97 -10.66 8.03 5.89
C VAL A 97 -9.99 7.26 7.02
N ASP A 98 -8.86 7.77 7.52
CA ASP A 98 -8.27 7.36 8.80
C ASP A 98 -8.58 8.38 9.89
N ALA A 99 -9.70 8.17 10.58
CA ALA A 99 -10.15 9.08 11.65
C ALA A 99 -9.19 9.15 12.84
N ALA A 100 -8.40 8.09 13.11
CA ALA A 100 -7.46 8.09 14.23
C ALA A 100 -6.25 8.98 13.93
N GLU A 101 -5.70 8.86 12.72
CA GLU A 101 -4.57 9.69 12.25
C GLU A 101 -4.98 11.17 12.14
N ILE A 102 -6.17 11.44 11.61
CA ILE A 102 -6.73 12.80 11.53
C ILE A 102 -6.89 13.42 12.92
N ALA A 103 -7.35 12.64 13.90
CA ALA A 103 -7.51 13.11 15.28
C ALA A 103 -6.17 13.35 16.00
N ALA A 104 -5.13 12.58 15.66
CA ALA A 104 -3.80 12.70 16.24
C ALA A 104 -3.01 13.89 15.65
N TYR A 105 -3.19 14.15 14.35
CA TYR A 105 -2.45 15.17 13.61
C TYR A 105 -3.40 16.15 12.92
N ASP A 106 -3.54 16.06 11.60
CA ASP A 106 -4.41 16.90 10.79
C ASP A 106 -4.90 16.11 9.56
N GLU A 107 -5.87 16.66 8.86
CA GLU A 107 -6.48 16.04 7.69
C GLU A 107 -5.67 16.33 6.41
N ILE A 108 -5.14 15.28 5.79
CA ILE A 108 -4.34 15.33 4.58
C ILE A 108 -5.07 14.63 3.44
N TYR A 109 -5.59 15.44 2.52
CA TYR A 109 -6.38 14.99 1.39
C TYR A 109 -5.54 14.49 0.21
N ARG A 110 -6.03 13.43 -0.45
CA ARG A 110 -5.58 13.01 -1.77
C ARG A 110 -6.76 12.73 -2.69
N ILE A 111 -6.84 13.50 -3.76
CA ILE A 111 -7.88 13.37 -4.78
C ILE A 111 -7.39 12.41 -5.88
N VAL A 112 -8.26 11.49 -6.27
CA VAL A 112 -8.00 10.49 -7.33
C VAL A 112 -9.15 10.49 -8.31
N LEU A 113 -8.84 10.67 -9.59
CA LEU A 113 -9.80 10.55 -10.69
C LEU A 113 -9.72 9.14 -11.27
N ALA A 114 -10.85 8.44 -11.29
CA ALA A 114 -10.97 7.05 -11.70
C ALA A 114 -12.23 6.86 -12.56
N GLY A 115 -12.33 7.60 -13.66
CA GLY A 115 -13.52 7.63 -14.53
C GLY A 115 -13.88 6.31 -15.23
N SER A 116 -13.04 5.28 -15.12
CA SER A 116 -13.37 3.92 -15.55
C SER A 116 -14.21 3.15 -14.54
N LEU A 117 -14.33 3.62 -13.30
CA LEU A 117 -15.12 2.98 -12.25
C LEU A 117 -16.57 3.45 -12.37
N THR A 118 -17.49 2.50 -12.54
CA THR A 118 -18.90 2.78 -12.81
C THR A 118 -19.86 2.43 -11.69
N SER A 119 -19.34 1.85 -10.59
CA SER A 119 -20.11 1.52 -9.41
C SER A 119 -19.56 2.18 -8.15
N GLN A 120 -20.46 2.53 -7.22
CA GLN A 120 -20.08 3.09 -5.92
C GLN A 120 -19.21 2.12 -5.11
N GLY A 121 -19.45 0.81 -5.26
CA GLY A 121 -18.67 -0.25 -4.62
C GLY A 121 -17.21 -0.22 -5.05
N ASP A 122 -16.94 -0.07 -6.35
CA ASP A 122 -15.58 -0.02 -6.87
C ASP A 122 -14.84 1.25 -6.45
N VAL A 123 -15.54 2.39 -6.46
CA VAL A 123 -14.99 3.67 -5.98
C VAL A 123 -14.61 3.58 -4.49
N ASN A 124 -15.46 2.96 -3.67
CA ASN A 124 -15.18 2.72 -2.25
C ASN A 124 -14.02 1.73 -2.06
N GLY A 125 -14.00 0.62 -2.81
CA GLY A 125 -12.91 -0.36 -2.76
C GLY A 125 -11.56 0.25 -3.15
N ARG A 126 -11.56 1.14 -4.16
CA ARG A 126 -10.37 1.89 -4.58
C ARG A 126 -9.87 2.82 -3.47
N ALA A 127 -10.76 3.55 -2.80
CA ALA A 127 -10.40 4.44 -1.70
C ALA A 127 -9.78 3.65 -0.53
N ALA A 128 -10.40 2.52 -0.17
CA ALA A 128 -9.92 1.65 0.92
C ALA A 128 -8.54 1.05 0.63
N ALA A 129 -8.31 0.60 -0.61
CA ALA A 129 -7.01 0.06 -1.00
C ALA A 129 -5.89 1.12 -0.97
N LEU A 130 -6.19 2.35 -1.40
CA LEU A 130 -5.25 3.46 -1.32
C LEU A 130 -4.94 3.86 0.12
N LEU A 131 -5.95 3.88 0.99
CA LEU A 131 -5.76 4.14 2.41
C LEU A 131 -4.92 3.06 3.09
N ALA A 132 -5.20 1.78 2.83
CA ALA A 132 -4.43 0.66 3.37
C ALA A 132 -2.96 0.75 2.96
N ARG A 133 -2.70 1.14 1.72
CA ARG A 133 -1.34 1.37 1.23
C ARG A 133 -0.65 2.55 1.93
N ALA A 134 -1.35 3.68 2.08
CA ALA A 134 -0.82 4.83 2.80
C ALA A 134 -0.41 4.44 4.24
N LYS A 135 -1.25 3.70 4.95
CA LYS A 135 -0.93 3.17 6.29
C LYS A 135 0.29 2.26 6.31
N PHE A 136 0.49 1.46 5.25
CA PHE A 136 1.69 0.63 5.12
C PHE A 136 2.95 1.48 4.90
N GLU A 137 2.86 2.55 4.09
CA GLU A 137 3.96 3.46 3.77
C GLU A 137 4.27 4.46 4.91
N GLN A 138 3.35 4.61 5.87
CA GLN A 138 3.50 5.51 7.02
C GLN A 138 4.67 5.11 7.92
N MET A 139 4.87 3.81 8.16
CA MET A 139 5.93 3.33 9.04
C MET A 139 7.13 2.85 8.23
N ALA A 140 8.30 3.43 8.51
CA ALA A 140 9.56 3.01 7.92
C ALA A 140 10.57 2.64 9.01
N GLY A 141 11.04 1.39 8.98
CA GLY A 141 12.07 0.88 9.87
C GLY A 141 13.44 0.76 9.20
N ARG A 142 14.51 1.00 9.94
CA ARG A 142 15.89 0.66 9.54
C ARG A 142 16.54 -0.16 10.65
N MET A 143 17.08 -1.32 10.28
CA MET A 143 17.87 -2.17 11.17
C MET A 143 19.31 -2.29 10.69
N TYR A 144 20.26 -2.30 11.62
CA TYR A 144 21.64 -2.73 11.41
C TYR A 144 21.89 -4.01 12.21
N ALA A 145 22.23 -5.10 11.52
CA ALA A 145 22.47 -6.42 12.11
C ALA A 145 23.64 -7.13 11.39
N PRO A 146 24.31 -8.10 12.05
CA PRO A 146 25.23 -9.00 11.38
C PRO A 146 24.55 -9.72 10.21
N HIS A 147 25.33 -10.11 9.21
CA HIS A 147 24.78 -10.85 8.06
C HIS A 147 24.12 -12.15 8.51
N ASP A 148 22.85 -12.34 8.13
CA ASP A 148 22.09 -13.57 8.30
C ASP A 148 21.63 -14.04 6.93
N ALA A 149 22.11 -15.22 6.50
CA ALA A 149 21.80 -15.79 5.20
C ALA A 149 20.34 -16.25 5.05
N ARG A 150 19.57 -16.30 6.16
CA ARG A 150 18.15 -16.66 6.16
C ARG A 150 17.24 -15.49 5.80
N LEU A 151 17.75 -14.26 5.86
CA LEU A 151 16.95 -13.06 5.63
C LEU A 151 16.76 -12.82 4.13
N GLU A 152 15.51 -12.84 3.66
CA GLU A 152 15.16 -12.54 2.28
C GLU A 152 14.38 -11.23 2.13
N LEU A 153 14.34 -10.72 0.89
CA LEU A 153 13.49 -9.61 0.53
C LEU A 153 12.01 -10.01 0.68
N TYR A 154 11.22 -9.13 1.30
CA TYR A 154 9.79 -9.32 1.63
C TYR A 154 9.48 -10.28 2.79
N ASP A 155 10.49 -10.75 3.53
CA ASP A 155 10.25 -11.47 4.77
C ASP A 155 9.60 -10.57 5.83
N ARG A 156 8.67 -11.13 6.60
CA ARG A 156 8.11 -10.47 7.78
C ARG A 156 9.07 -10.65 8.95
N ILE A 157 9.70 -9.55 9.35
CA ILE A 157 10.66 -9.52 10.45
C ILE A 157 9.99 -8.99 11.72
N LEU A 158 10.25 -9.63 12.86
CA LEU A 158 9.92 -9.10 14.18
C LEU A 158 11.18 -8.61 14.88
N ILE A 159 11.11 -7.44 15.51
CA ILE A 159 12.21 -6.88 16.30
C ILE A 159 11.80 -6.88 17.77
N GLU A 160 12.62 -7.52 18.62
CA GLU A 160 12.45 -7.54 20.07
C GLU A 160 13.60 -6.77 20.75
N ASP A 161 13.33 -5.51 21.13
CA ASP A 161 14.27 -4.69 21.89
C ASP A 161 13.91 -4.68 23.38
N VAL A 162 14.78 -5.27 24.21
CA VAL A 162 14.65 -5.27 25.68
C VAL A 162 15.51 -4.19 26.34
N ARG A 163 16.26 -3.39 25.56
CA ARG A 163 17.16 -2.35 26.08
C ARG A 163 16.43 -1.06 26.51
N GLY A 164 15.10 -1.02 26.36
CA GLY A 164 14.23 0.00 26.93
C GLY A 164 13.68 0.98 25.87
N THR A 165 12.37 1.22 25.97
CA THR A 165 11.57 2.26 25.32
C THR A 165 11.94 3.67 25.76
#